data_AF-A0A9J6GY61-F1
#
_entry.id   AF-A0A9J6GY61-F1
#
_cell.length_a   1.000
_cell.length_b   1.000
_cell.length_c   1.000
_cell.angle_alpha   90.00
_cell.angle_beta   90.00
_cell.angle_gamma   90.00
#
_symmetry.space_group_name_H-M   'P 1'
#
loop_
_entity.id
_entity.type
_entity.pdbx_description
1 polymer ?
#
loop_
_entity_poly.entity_id
_entity_poly.type
_entity_poly.pdbx_seq_one_letter_code
_entity_poly.pdbx_strand_id
1 'polypeptide(L)'
;MQIEGEKITSYSDLAKLLRQYARGFYEHGVRAGDRIIIARSKDDAYVFASRRSVKGEMTYHIEDGQASFCLSDNDNLASVIDHQSRFKKIFVTTGESGGFVSVSSFKGLPERALEELGEADTKKTLGAIAYTSGTTGDPKGVMLSQYSFVAAVQAIKCAHHFSAPPTGMIRDRKIRE
;
A
#
# COMPACT_ATOMS: atom_id res chain seq x y z
N MET A 1 -17.08 -0.94 -3.35
CA MET A 1 -17.82 -0.54 -2.14
C MET A 1 -17.16 -1.22 -0.96
N GLN A 2 -16.34 -0.52 -0.19
CA GLN A 2 -15.81 -1.03 1.08
C GLN A 2 -16.66 -0.41 2.19
N ILE A 3 -17.18 -1.24 3.08
CA ILE A 3 -17.98 -0.80 4.23
C ILE A 3 -17.11 -1.02 5.47
N GLU A 4 -16.44 0.04 5.91
CA GLU A 4 -15.93 0.14 7.28
C GLU A 4 -16.75 1.21 7.98
N GLY A 5 -17.40 0.84 9.09
CA GLY A 5 -18.08 1.75 10.02
C GLY A 5 -18.75 2.97 9.37
N GLU A 6 -19.93 2.77 8.78
CA GLU A 6 -20.85 3.83 8.33
C GLU A 6 -20.41 4.75 7.16
N LYS A 7 -19.23 4.56 6.56
CA LYS A 7 -18.81 5.41 5.41
C LYS A 7 -18.79 4.65 4.08
N ILE A 8 -19.81 4.88 3.25
CA ILE A 8 -19.82 4.41 1.86
C ILE A 8 -18.83 5.27 1.07
N THR A 9 -17.66 4.70 0.76
CA THR A 9 -16.69 5.33 -0.14
C THR A 9 -16.99 4.89 -1.56
N SER A 10 -17.27 5.84 -2.46
CA SER A 10 -17.48 5.53 -3.88
C SER A 10 -16.16 5.11 -4.56
N TYR A 11 -16.23 4.49 -5.74
CA TYR A 11 -15.01 4.20 -6.51
C TYR A 11 -14.23 5.46 -6.87
N SER A 12 -14.92 6.57 -7.14
CA SER A 12 -14.31 7.87 -7.38
C SER A 12 -13.62 8.43 -6.14
N ASP A 13 -14.22 8.27 -4.95
CA ASP A 13 -13.59 8.73 -3.69
C ASP A 13 -12.33 7.92 -3.37
N LEU A 14 -12.37 6.60 -3.62
CA LEU A 14 -11.20 5.74 -3.46
C LEU A 14 -10.10 6.12 -4.47
N ALA A 15 -10.44 6.32 -5.74
CA ALA A 15 -9.48 6.74 -6.76
C ALA A 15 -8.84 8.09 -6.42
N LYS A 16 -9.64 9.04 -5.93
CA LYS A 16 -9.16 10.31 -5.39
C LYS A 16 -8.19 10.11 -4.24
N LEU A 17 -8.55 9.29 -3.25
CA LEU A 17 -7.68 8.99 -2.11
C LEU A 17 -6.36 8.37 -2.56
N LEU A 18 -6.39 7.42 -3.50
CA LEU A 18 -5.18 6.79 -4.03
C LEU A 18 -4.26 7.81 -4.72
N ARG A 19 -4.82 8.74 -5.51
CA ARG A 19 -4.03 9.83 -6.12
C ARG A 19 -3.41 10.76 -5.09
N GLN A 20 -4.14 11.08 -4.02
CA GLN A 20 -3.62 11.89 -2.92
C GLN A 20 -2.43 11.24 -2.22
N TYR A 21 -2.54 9.94 -1.92
CA TYR A 21 -1.43 9.18 -1.33
C TYR A 21 -0.23 9.07 -2.26
N ALA A 22 -0.47 8.74 -3.54
CA ALA A 22 0.59 8.66 -4.54
C ALA A 22 1.31 10.02 -4.71
N ARG A 23 0.59 11.14 -4.67
CA ARG A 23 1.20 12.49 -4.64
C ARG A 23 2.03 12.71 -3.39
N GLY A 24 1.52 12.35 -2.21
CA GLY A 24 2.27 12.45 -0.96
C GLY A 24 3.59 11.68 -1.00
N PHE A 25 3.57 10.45 -1.50
CA PHE A 25 4.80 9.67 -1.71
C PHE A 25 5.74 10.33 -2.71
N TYR A 26 5.22 10.86 -3.82
CA TYR A 26 6.01 11.53 -4.84
C TYR A 26 6.71 12.80 -4.32
N GLU A 27 6.01 13.65 -3.56
CA GLU A 27 6.59 14.84 -2.93
C GLU A 27 7.71 14.50 -1.93
N HIS A 28 7.62 13.32 -1.32
CA HIS A 28 8.64 12.79 -0.41
C HIS A 28 9.73 11.96 -1.09
N GLY A 29 9.85 12.06 -2.42
CA GLY A 29 10.97 11.52 -3.18
C GLY A 29 10.80 10.11 -3.70
N VAL A 30 9.64 9.47 -3.49
CA VAL A 30 9.37 8.14 -4.08
C VAL A 30 9.19 8.27 -5.59
N ARG A 31 9.87 7.44 -6.36
CA ARG A 31 9.79 7.38 -7.83
C ARG A 31 9.45 5.96 -8.29
N ALA A 32 9.10 5.83 -9.56
CA ALA A 32 8.87 4.53 -10.17
C ALA A 32 10.12 3.64 -10.01
N GLY A 33 9.92 2.41 -9.54
CA GLY A 33 11.00 1.45 -9.27
C GLY A 33 11.55 1.50 -7.84
N ASP A 34 11.30 2.57 -7.07
CA ASP A 34 11.57 2.55 -5.64
C ASP A 34 10.62 1.57 -4.93
N ARG A 35 11.09 0.98 -3.82
CA ARG A 35 10.33 -0.01 -3.04
C ARG A 35 10.14 0.47 -1.60
N ILE A 36 8.91 0.35 -1.12
CA ILE A 36 8.50 0.72 0.23
C ILE A 36 8.20 -0.57 0.99
N ILE A 37 8.95 -0.91 2.03
CA ILE A 37 8.58 -2.01 2.93
C ILE A 37 7.45 -1.57 3.86
N ILE A 38 6.44 -2.43 4.11
CA ILE A 38 5.38 -2.14 5.09
C ILE A 38 5.60 -3.00 6.35
N ALA A 39 5.85 -2.34 7.47
CA ALA A 39 6.03 -2.95 8.79
C ALA A 39 4.83 -2.62 9.70
N ARG A 40 3.84 -3.51 9.78
CA ARG A 40 2.63 -3.32 10.62
C ARG A 40 2.22 -4.54 11.44
N SER A 41 1.50 -4.31 12.53
CA SER A 41 1.18 -5.30 13.58
C SER A 41 -0.09 -6.13 13.32
N LYS A 42 -0.99 -5.71 12.42
CA LYS A 42 -2.23 -6.45 12.06
C LYS A 42 -2.57 -6.42 10.56
N ASP A 43 -2.79 -7.62 10.05
CA ASP A 43 -3.42 -8.15 8.82
C ASP A 43 -3.61 -7.31 7.54
N ASP A 44 -3.28 -7.99 6.44
CA ASP A 44 -3.97 -8.08 5.13
C ASP A 44 -4.38 -6.80 4.39
N ALA A 45 -3.43 -6.15 3.72
CA ALA A 45 -3.56 -5.80 2.29
C ALA A 45 -2.31 -5.02 1.77
N TYR A 46 -1.63 -5.66 0.80
CA TYR A 46 -0.73 -5.20 -0.28
C TYR A 46 -0.31 -3.70 -0.27
N VAL A 47 0.97 -3.34 -0.15
CA VAL A 47 2.14 -3.69 -0.99
C VAL A 47 3.36 -3.84 -0.06
N PHE A 48 3.93 -5.04 0.05
CA PHE A 48 5.00 -5.47 1.01
C PHE A 48 4.58 -5.71 2.47
N ALA A 49 3.70 -6.66 2.75
CA ALA A 49 3.51 -7.18 4.11
C ALA A 49 4.37 -8.44 4.31
N SER A 50 5.44 -8.31 5.08
CA SER A 50 6.06 -9.46 5.78
C SER A 50 5.26 -9.70 7.06
N ARG A 51 4.78 -10.93 7.27
CA ARG A 51 4.12 -11.33 8.52
C ARG A 51 5.14 -11.24 9.64
N ARG A 52 4.93 -10.32 10.59
CA ARG A 52 5.66 -10.18 11.86
C ARG A 52 7.15 -10.51 11.71
N SER A 53 7.89 -9.63 11.03
CA SER A 53 9.34 -9.80 10.84
C SER A 53 10.01 -10.03 12.20
N VAL A 54 10.52 -11.23 12.43
CA VAL A 54 11.54 -11.43 13.47
C VAL A 54 12.72 -10.52 13.10
N LYS A 55 13.45 -9.93 14.05
CA LYS A 55 14.50 -8.92 13.77
C LYS A 55 15.46 -9.31 12.62
N GLY A 56 15.76 -10.60 12.44
CA GLY A 56 16.54 -11.12 11.32
C GLY A 56 15.84 -11.06 9.95
N GLU A 57 14.54 -11.36 9.89
CA GLU A 57 13.76 -11.38 8.63
C GLU A 57 13.55 -9.98 8.06
N MET A 58 13.43 -8.95 8.91
CA MET A 58 13.29 -7.57 8.43
C MET A 58 14.52 -7.14 7.63
N THR A 59 15.71 -7.42 8.18
CA THR A 59 16.98 -7.06 7.53
C THR A 59 17.08 -7.75 6.16
N TYR A 60 16.79 -9.05 6.13
CA TYR A 60 16.77 -9.83 4.90
C TYR A 60 15.79 -9.24 3.86
N HIS A 61 14.54 -8.96 4.24
CA HIS A 61 13.55 -8.39 3.32
C HIS A 61 13.91 -6.99 2.82
N ILE A 62 14.56 -6.16 3.64
CA ILE A 62 15.05 -4.84 3.22
C ILE A 62 16.14 -4.98 2.16
N GLU A 63 17.06 -5.93 2.35
CA GLU A 63 18.21 -6.16 1.46
C GLU A 63 17.82 -6.86 0.17
N ASP A 64 17.19 -8.03 0.24
CA ASP A 64 16.73 -8.81 -0.92
C ASP A 64 15.66 -8.05 -1.71
N GLY A 65 14.75 -7.41 -0.97
CA GLY A 65 13.70 -6.58 -1.53
C GLY A 65 14.20 -5.21 -1.94
N GLN A 66 15.47 -4.88 -1.66
CA GLN A 66 16.12 -3.62 -1.99
C GLN A 66 15.20 -2.41 -1.71
N ALA A 67 14.60 -2.39 -0.51
CA ALA A 67 13.64 -1.39 -0.09
C ALA A 67 14.38 -0.09 0.31
N SER A 68 14.01 1.02 -0.32
CA SER A 68 14.61 2.34 -0.04
C SER A 68 13.74 3.23 0.84
N PHE A 69 12.51 2.81 1.11
CA PHE A 69 11.53 3.49 1.96
C PHE A 69 10.85 2.49 2.89
N CYS A 70 10.29 2.98 4.00
CA CYS A 70 9.51 2.16 4.93
C CYS A 70 8.20 2.86 5.30
N LEU A 71 7.12 2.10 5.43
CA LEU A 71 5.87 2.52 6.06
C LEU A 71 5.65 1.67 7.31
N SER A 72 5.60 2.32 8.48
CA SER A 72 5.40 1.64 9.76
C SER A 72 4.11 2.10 10.43
N ASP A 73 3.54 1.27 11.29
CA ASP A 73 2.70 1.77 12.39
C ASP A 73 3.55 2.07 13.63
N ASN A 74 2.91 2.66 14.64
CA ASN A 74 3.58 3.02 15.89
C ASN A 74 4.04 1.79 16.68
N ASP A 75 3.35 0.65 16.54
CA ASP A 75 3.70 -0.59 17.24
C ASP A 75 5.02 -1.20 16.73
N ASN A 76 5.33 -1.03 15.44
CA ASN A 76 6.53 -1.58 14.82
C ASN A 76 7.67 -0.57 14.65
N LEU A 77 7.42 0.70 14.99
CA LEU A 77 8.38 1.78 14.75
C LEU A 77 9.72 1.54 15.46
N ALA A 78 9.70 0.99 16.67
CA ALA A 78 10.92 0.64 17.40
C ALA A 78 11.83 -0.34 16.63
N SER A 79 11.25 -1.33 15.94
CA SER A 79 11.98 -2.28 15.10
C SER A 79 12.49 -1.64 13.80
N VAL A 80 11.78 -0.64 13.28
CA VAL A 80 12.17 0.09 12.06
C VAL A 80 13.30 1.08 12.34
N ILE A 81 13.31 1.71 13.52
CA ILE A 81 14.34 2.69 13.92
C ILE A 81 15.73 2.07 13.92
N ASP A 82 15.87 0.80 14.32
CA ASP A 82 17.14 0.04 14.25
C ASP A 82 17.72 -0.01 12.81
N HIS A 83 16.88 0.19 11.79
CA HIS A 83 17.24 0.16 10.37
C HIS A 83 17.11 1.52 9.66
N GLN A 84 16.89 2.62 10.38
CA GLN A 84 16.56 3.92 9.79
C GLN A 84 17.58 4.42 8.76
N SER A 85 18.87 4.11 8.94
CA SER A 85 19.95 4.53 8.03
C SER A 85 19.87 3.90 6.64
N ARG A 86 19.10 2.81 6.47
CA ARG A 86 18.89 2.12 5.20
C ARG A 86 17.80 2.77 4.36
N PHE A 87 16.94 3.60 4.97
CA PHE A 87 15.82 4.22 4.29
C PHE A 87 16.12 5.68 3.96
N LYS A 88 15.77 6.08 2.73
CA LYS A 88 15.75 7.49 2.31
C LYS A 88 14.75 8.28 3.15
N LYS A 89 13.62 7.64 3.52
CA LYS A 89 12.56 8.21 4.36
C LYS A 89 11.72 7.09 4.99
N ILE A 90 11.25 7.32 6.21
CA ILE A 90 10.29 6.47 6.92
C ILE A 90 8.96 7.23 7.03
N PHE A 91 7.90 6.54 6.65
CA PHE A 91 6.52 6.98 6.76
C PHE A 91 5.84 6.27 7.94
N VAL A 92 4.91 6.95 8.60
CA VAL A 92 4.12 6.38 9.70
C VAL A 92 2.62 6.49 9.42
N THR A 93 1.82 5.55 9.91
CA THR A 93 0.36 5.59 9.73
C THR A 93 -0.29 6.74 10.49
N THR A 94 0.19 7.04 11.70
CA THR A 94 -0.29 8.12 12.57
C THR A 94 0.84 8.69 13.43
N GLY A 95 0.83 10.00 13.68
CA GLY A 95 1.79 10.69 14.57
C GLY A 95 2.90 11.44 13.82
N GLU A 96 3.38 12.54 14.41
CA GLU A 96 4.40 13.43 13.83
C GLU A 96 5.72 13.45 14.65
N SER A 97 5.89 12.52 15.59
CA SER A 97 7.08 12.49 16.44
C SER A 97 8.28 11.84 15.74
N GLY A 98 9.44 12.49 15.83
CA GLY A 98 10.73 11.87 15.50
C GLY A 98 11.26 12.05 14.07
N GLY A 99 10.74 13.01 13.29
CA GLY A 99 11.23 13.29 11.93
C GLY A 99 10.68 12.34 10.85
N PHE A 100 9.70 11.51 11.21
CA PHE A 100 8.94 10.66 10.29
C PHE A 100 7.79 11.42 9.65
N VAL A 101 7.34 10.94 8.48
CA VAL A 101 6.26 11.57 7.73
C VAL A 101 4.97 10.78 7.93
N SER A 102 3.96 11.39 8.53
CA SER A 102 2.65 10.74 8.64
C SER A 102 1.95 10.68 7.29
N VAL A 103 1.58 9.48 6.83
CA VAL A 103 0.80 9.33 5.58
C VAL A 103 -0.63 9.83 5.72
N SER A 104 -1.11 10.06 6.95
CA SER A 104 -2.41 10.72 7.17
C SER A 104 -2.45 12.14 6.62
N SER A 105 -1.29 12.81 6.56
CA SER A 105 -1.14 14.17 6.00
C SER A 105 -1.35 14.22 4.48
N PHE A 106 -1.29 13.06 3.80
CA PHE A 106 -1.46 13.02 2.35
C PHE A 106 -2.91 13.21 1.93
N LYS A 107 -3.86 12.97 2.84
CA LYS A 107 -5.28 13.23 2.61
C LYS A 107 -5.47 14.73 2.38
N GLY A 108 -6.16 15.08 1.30
CA GLY A 108 -6.42 16.47 0.93
C GLY A 108 -5.38 17.08 -0.03
N LEU A 109 -4.30 16.37 -0.37
CA LEU A 109 -3.37 16.84 -1.40
C LEU A 109 -4.07 17.00 -2.78
N PRO A 110 -3.57 17.88 -3.65
CA PRO A 110 -4.10 18.04 -5.00
C PRO A 110 -3.91 16.79 -5.85
N GLU A 111 -4.95 16.37 -6.58
CA GLU A 111 -4.96 15.11 -7.34
C GLU A 111 -4.13 15.14 -8.63
N ARG A 112 -3.85 16.34 -9.18
CA ARG A 112 -3.51 16.55 -10.60
C ARG A 112 -2.09 16.16 -11.01
N ALA A 113 -1.22 15.88 -10.06
CA ALA A 113 0.22 15.77 -10.31
C ALA A 113 0.70 14.43 -10.89
N LEU A 114 -0.17 13.42 -10.98
CA LEU A 114 0.24 12.07 -11.39
C LEU A 114 0.05 11.82 -12.88
N GLU A 115 -0.44 12.80 -13.64
CA GLU A 115 -0.50 12.78 -15.11
C GLU A 115 0.91 12.70 -15.73
N GLU A 116 1.96 13.08 -14.98
CA GLU A 116 3.37 13.00 -15.38
C GLU A 116 3.98 11.60 -15.23
N LEU A 117 3.30 10.67 -14.54
CA LEU A 117 3.72 9.27 -14.48
C LEU A 117 3.31 8.61 -15.79
N GLY A 118 4.25 8.52 -16.73
CA GLY A 118 4.04 7.84 -18.00
C GLY A 118 3.47 6.43 -17.86
N GLU A 119 2.91 5.90 -18.94
CA GLU A 119 2.30 4.57 -18.94
C GLU A 119 3.35 3.49 -18.61
N ALA A 120 3.15 2.81 -17.47
CA ALA A 120 3.97 1.67 -17.09
C ALA A 120 3.42 0.39 -17.74
N ASP A 121 4.32 -0.47 -18.23
CA ASP A 121 3.94 -1.82 -18.71
C ASP A 121 3.50 -2.66 -17.51
N THR A 122 2.18 -2.71 -17.29
CA THR A 122 1.55 -3.39 -16.13
C THR A 122 1.92 -4.87 -15.98
N LYS A 123 2.40 -5.53 -17.05
CA LYS A 123 2.85 -6.93 -17.00
C LYS A 123 4.28 -7.07 -16.47
N LYS A 124 5.10 -6.04 -16.65
CA LYS A 124 6.52 -6.04 -16.24
C LYS A 124 6.76 -5.25 -14.97
N THR A 125 5.93 -4.24 -14.69
CA THR A 125 6.03 -3.44 -13.49
C THR A 125 5.52 -4.21 -12.28
N LEU A 126 6.41 -4.40 -11.31
CA LEU A 126 6.08 -5.02 -10.03
C LEU A 126 5.08 -4.14 -9.26
N GLY A 127 4.00 -4.75 -8.80
CA GLY A 127 3.08 -4.18 -7.83
C GLY A 127 3.44 -4.55 -6.39
N ALA A 128 4.01 -5.74 -6.15
CA ALA A 128 4.47 -6.15 -4.82
C ALA A 128 5.54 -7.26 -4.88
N ILE A 129 6.27 -7.42 -3.79
CA ILE A 129 7.04 -8.64 -3.48
C ILE A 129 6.50 -9.20 -2.16
N ALA A 130 6.04 -10.45 -2.16
CA ALA A 130 5.55 -11.13 -0.97
C ALA A 130 6.55 -12.20 -0.53
N TYR A 131 7.04 -12.10 0.69
CA TYR A 131 7.97 -13.10 1.23
C TYR A 131 7.23 -14.26 1.86
N THR A 132 7.74 -15.46 1.57
CA THR A 132 7.24 -16.71 2.15
C THR A 132 8.36 -17.34 2.96
N SER A 133 8.06 -17.86 4.15
CA SER A 133 9.08 -18.36 5.09
C SER A 133 9.94 -19.48 4.53
N GLY A 134 9.48 -20.18 3.48
CA GLY A 134 10.18 -21.32 2.90
C GLY A 134 10.35 -22.47 3.91
N THR A 135 10.60 -23.68 3.41
CA THR A 135 10.97 -24.83 4.26
C THR A 135 12.45 -25.20 4.13
N THR A 136 13.17 -24.53 3.23
CA THR A 136 14.55 -24.86 2.82
C THR A 136 15.41 -23.60 2.76
N GLY A 137 15.66 -22.96 3.90
CA GLY A 137 16.55 -21.80 4.01
C GLY A 137 15.82 -20.45 4.07
N ASP A 138 16.45 -19.40 3.54
CA ASP A 138 15.95 -18.03 3.63
C ASP A 138 14.58 -17.84 2.96
N PRO A 139 13.78 -16.86 3.41
CA PRO A 139 12.49 -16.54 2.81
C PRO A 139 12.59 -16.25 1.32
N LYS A 140 11.60 -16.67 0.52
CA LYS A 140 11.59 -16.42 -0.92
C LYS A 140 10.64 -15.28 -1.28
N GLY A 141 11.14 -14.28 -2.01
CA GLY A 141 10.37 -13.16 -2.53
C GLY A 141 9.56 -13.54 -3.79
N VAL A 142 8.24 -13.59 -3.67
CA VAL A 142 7.31 -13.79 -4.78
C VAL A 142 7.02 -12.45 -5.44
N MET A 143 7.54 -12.25 -6.65
CA MET A 143 7.32 -11.04 -7.45
C MET A 143 5.93 -11.05 -8.10
N LEU A 144 5.11 -10.05 -7.77
CA LEU A 144 3.76 -9.88 -8.30
C LEU A 144 3.69 -8.59 -9.13
N SER A 145 3.37 -8.72 -10.41
CA SER A 145 3.12 -7.56 -11.28
C SER A 145 1.76 -6.93 -11.01
N GLN A 146 1.54 -5.69 -11.46
CA GLN A 146 0.21 -5.09 -11.43
C GLN A 146 -0.83 -5.94 -12.19
N TYR A 147 -0.41 -6.55 -13.31
CA TYR A 147 -1.23 -7.48 -14.07
C TYR A 147 -1.60 -8.73 -13.25
N SER A 148 -0.69 -9.26 -12.42
CA SER A 148 -0.95 -10.44 -11.57
C SER A 148 -2.15 -10.20 -10.64
N PHE A 149 -2.24 -9.01 -10.06
CA PHE A 149 -3.38 -8.63 -9.20
C PHE A 149 -4.69 -8.55 -9.98
N VAL A 150 -4.68 -7.86 -11.13
CA VAL A 150 -5.87 -7.73 -11.98
C VAL A 150 -6.35 -9.10 -12.46
N ALA A 151 -5.43 -9.95 -12.92
CA ALA A 151 -5.74 -11.30 -13.36
C ALA A 151 -6.36 -12.15 -12.24
N ALA A 152 -5.82 -12.08 -11.02
CA ALA A 152 -6.38 -12.78 -9.87
C ALA A 152 -7.82 -12.31 -9.55
N VAL A 153 -8.05 -10.98 -9.53
CA VAL A 153 -9.39 -10.42 -9.30
C VAL A 153 -10.37 -10.84 -10.39
N GLN A 154 -9.96 -10.85 -11.67
CA GLN A 154 -10.81 -11.30 -12.77
C GLN A 154 -11.15 -12.78 -12.67
N ALA A 155 -10.18 -13.63 -12.31
CA ALA A 155 -10.41 -15.06 -12.12
C ALA A 155 -11.43 -15.31 -11.00
N ILE A 156 -11.30 -14.62 -9.86
CA ILE A 156 -12.26 -14.69 -8.75
C ILE A 156 -13.65 -14.22 -9.20
N LYS A 157 -13.73 -13.10 -9.94
CA LYS A 157 -14.99 -12.59 -10.47
C LYS A 157 -15.70 -13.61 -11.38
N CYS A 158 -14.94 -14.24 -12.28
CA CYS A 158 -15.46 -15.28 -13.17
C CYS A 158 -15.91 -16.53 -12.41
N ALA A 159 -15.13 -16.98 -11.42
CA ALA A 159 -15.44 -18.17 -10.62
C ALA A 159 -16.68 -17.99 -9.74
N HIS A 160 -16.88 -16.79 -9.17
CA HIS A 160 -17.90 -16.55 -8.15
C HIS A 160 -19.08 -15.67 -8.62
N HIS A 161 -19.17 -15.35 -9.92
CA HIS A 161 -20.27 -14.57 -10.52
C HIS A 161 -20.58 -13.27 -9.77
N PHE A 162 -19.56 -12.56 -9.30
CA PHE A 162 -19.77 -11.25 -8.68
C PHE A 162 -20.36 -10.26 -9.70
N SER A 163 -21.62 -9.89 -9.51
CA SER A 163 -22.28 -8.83 -10.26
C SER A 163 -21.73 -7.46 -9.84
N ALA A 164 -21.68 -6.53 -10.80
CA ALA A 164 -21.38 -5.14 -10.46
C ALA A 164 -22.46 -4.60 -9.51
N PRO A 165 -22.12 -3.79 -8.49
CA PRO A 165 -23.14 -3.14 -7.69
C PRO A 165 -24.03 -2.29 -8.63
N PRO A 166 -25.36 -2.29 -8.43
CA PRO A 166 -26.28 -1.58 -9.30
C PRO A 166 -25.89 -0.10 -9.40
N THR A 167 -25.69 0.38 -10.62
CA THR A 167 -25.11 1.71 -10.92
C THR A 167 -26.13 2.85 -10.80
N GLY A 168 -27.03 2.78 -9.82
CA GLY A 168 -28.03 3.81 -9.60
C GLY A 168 -29.01 3.45 -8.50
N MET A 169 -28.78 4.00 -7.30
CA MET A 169 -29.80 4.43 -6.33
C MET A 169 -29.14 4.64 -4.95
N ILE A 170 -28.56 5.81 -4.74
CA ILE A 170 -28.56 6.42 -3.41
C ILE A 170 -29.11 7.82 -3.64
N ARG A 171 -30.43 7.95 -3.64
CA ARG A 171 -31.06 9.27 -3.48
C ARG A 171 -30.74 9.71 -2.07
N ASP A 172 -30.20 10.93 -1.94
CA ASP A 172 -30.05 11.64 -0.68
C ASP A 172 -31.29 11.46 0.20
N ARG A 173 -31.20 10.63 1.24
CA ARG A 173 -32.08 10.78 2.39
C ARG A 173 -31.55 11.97 3.16
N LYS A 174 -32.01 13.17 2.77
CA LYS A 174 -32.06 14.30 3.70
C LYS A 174 -32.81 13.83 4.94
N ILE A 175 -32.08 13.69 6.04
CA ILE A 175 -32.67 13.57 7.37
C ILE A 175 -33.40 14.90 7.60
N ARG A 176 -34.73 14.84 7.70
CA ARG A 176 -35.53 15.97 8.20
C ARG A 176 -35.28 16.06 9.70
N GLU A 177 -35.07 17.30 10.15
CA GLU A 177 -34.87 17.74 11.53
C GLU A 177 -35.95 17.21 12.49
#